data_AF-D6TV47-F1
#
_entry.id   AF-D6TV47-F1
#
_cell.length_a   1.000
_cell.length_b   1.000
_cell.length_c   1.000
_cell.angle_alpha   90.00
_cell.angle_beta   90.00
_cell.angle_gamma   90.00
#
_symmetry.space_group_name_H-M   'P 1'
#
loop_
_entity.id
_entity.type
_entity.pdbx_description
1 polymer ?
#
loop_
_entity_poly.entity_id
_entity_poly.type
_entity_poly.pdbx_seq_one_letter_code
_entity_poly.pdbx_strand_id
1 'polypeptide(L)'
;MTLFHPTTGEVRVKGVRSCTNAVLHPWLKEELSAVLKTLPEPSLLLTAEENRLLWESWREGLKIRVTLPAQLPPLRMLLIWDNLTGHKTPALLCWMFRQGILPLQTPLGGSWLNMAESIQRIIVRRALDGQHPTNPWQIIDWLEAVARHWNDHPTPFEWGGKRSLRRKRARERRHALGGSGACIHRPVRIHPTMLSKWQRAGQLTH
;
A
#
# COMPACT_ATOMS: atom_id res chain seq x y z
N MET A 1 -11.25 1.73 2.82
CA MET A 1 -10.20 0.73 3.13
C MET A 1 -9.31 0.57 1.90
N THR A 2 -8.01 0.32 2.08
CA THR A 2 -7.04 0.29 0.98
C THR A 2 -5.95 -0.74 1.22
N LEU A 3 -5.64 -1.53 0.19
CA LEU A 3 -4.42 -2.33 0.08
C LEU A 3 -3.68 -1.89 -1.18
N PHE A 4 -2.36 -1.88 -1.11
CA PHE A 4 -1.51 -1.42 -2.21
C PHE A 4 -0.37 -2.42 -2.40
N HIS A 5 -0.15 -2.85 -3.64
CA HIS A 5 0.95 -3.74 -4.00
C HIS A 5 2.08 -2.91 -4.62
N PRO A 6 3.18 -2.62 -3.88
CA PRO A 6 4.18 -1.65 -4.31
C PRO A 6 4.83 -1.98 -5.66
N THR A 7 5.15 -3.26 -5.89
CA THR A 7 5.91 -3.68 -7.09
C THR A 7 5.09 -3.56 -8.37
N THR A 8 3.79 -3.84 -8.33
CA THR A 8 2.91 -3.69 -9.52
C THR A 8 2.30 -2.29 -9.57
N GLY A 9 2.19 -1.62 -8.42
CA GLY A 9 1.48 -0.37 -8.26
C GLY A 9 -0.03 -0.52 -8.16
N GLU A 10 -0.56 -1.74 -8.14
CA GLU A 10 -2.01 -1.97 -8.08
C GLU A 10 -2.58 -1.61 -6.70
N VAL A 11 -3.81 -1.12 -6.69
CA VAL A 11 -4.51 -0.72 -5.48
C VAL A 11 -5.88 -1.41 -5.40
N ARG A 12 -6.19 -1.98 -4.24
CA ARG A 12 -7.52 -2.51 -3.92
C ARG A 12 -8.19 -1.52 -2.97
N VAL A 13 -9.35 -0.99 -3.34
CA VAL A 13 -10.06 0.03 -2.57
C VAL A 13 -11.50 -0.41 -2.38
N LYS A 14 -11.97 -0.26 -1.13
CA LYS A 14 -13.39 -0.40 -0.78
C LYS A 14 -13.84 0.81 0.02
N GLY A 15 -14.81 1.55 -0.50
CA GLY A 15 -15.49 2.62 0.22
C GLY A 15 -16.43 2.05 1.27
N VAL A 16 -16.36 2.59 2.48
CA VAL A 16 -17.21 2.18 3.61
C VAL A 16 -17.60 3.40 4.43
N ARG A 17 -18.77 3.36 5.06
CA ARG A 17 -19.27 4.44 5.93
C ARG A 17 -18.63 4.40 7.32
N SER A 18 -18.19 3.22 7.76
CA SER A 18 -17.41 3.01 8.98
C SER A 18 -16.42 1.86 8.76
N CYS A 19 -15.27 1.93 9.44
CA CYS A 19 -14.20 0.94 9.32
C CYS A 19 -13.98 0.23 10.66
N THR A 20 -15.04 -0.34 11.23
CA THR A 20 -14.95 -1.16 12.44
C THR A 20 -14.22 -2.47 12.15
N ASN A 21 -13.74 -3.17 13.18
CA ASN A 21 -13.11 -4.48 13.00
C ASN A 21 -14.05 -5.49 12.31
N ALA A 22 -15.36 -5.40 12.55
CA ALA A 22 -16.36 -6.25 11.91
C ALA A 22 -16.47 -6.04 10.39
N VAL A 23 -16.09 -4.86 9.90
CA VAL A 23 -16.04 -4.55 8.45
C VAL A 23 -14.64 -4.78 7.90
N LEU A 24 -13.61 -4.33 8.61
CA LEU A 24 -12.21 -4.37 8.18
C LEU A 24 -11.67 -5.79 8.10
N HIS A 25 -11.92 -6.64 9.10
CA HIS A 25 -11.30 -7.96 9.16
C HIS A 25 -11.81 -8.89 8.05
N PRO A 26 -13.12 -9.02 7.77
CA PRO A 26 -13.59 -9.83 6.65
C PRO A 26 -13.03 -9.35 5.32
N TRP A 27 -13.06 -8.03 5.07
CA TRP A 27 -12.53 -7.46 3.83
C TRP A 27 -11.02 -7.73 3.68
N LEU A 28 -10.21 -7.50 4.72
CA LEU A 28 -8.78 -7.82 4.68
C LEU A 28 -8.53 -9.30 4.38
N LYS A 29 -9.28 -10.20 5.02
CA LYS A 29 -9.13 -11.63 4.81
C LYS A 29 -9.42 -12.02 3.37
N GLU A 30 -10.52 -11.51 2.82
CA GLU A 30 -10.94 -11.76 1.44
C GLU A 30 -9.88 -11.27 0.44
N GLU A 31 -9.44 -10.02 0.55
CA GLU A 31 -8.48 -9.43 -0.39
C GLU A 31 -7.10 -10.09 -0.28
N LEU A 32 -6.61 -10.38 0.93
CA LEU A 32 -5.33 -11.05 1.13
C LEU A 32 -5.37 -12.48 0.61
N SER A 33 -6.47 -13.22 0.84
CA SER A 33 -6.66 -14.55 0.26
C SER A 33 -6.71 -14.49 -1.27
N ALA A 34 -7.33 -13.47 -1.87
CA ALA A 34 -7.33 -13.28 -3.31
C ALA A 34 -5.91 -13.04 -3.86
N VAL A 35 -5.10 -12.21 -3.19
CA VAL A 35 -3.69 -12.00 -3.59
C VAL A 35 -2.86 -13.27 -3.41
N LEU A 36 -3.03 -14.01 -2.31
CA LEU A 36 -2.29 -15.26 -2.10
C LEU A 36 -2.52 -16.29 -3.22
N LYS A 37 -3.74 -16.35 -3.77
CA LYS A 37 -4.08 -17.23 -4.90
C LYS A 37 -3.37 -16.85 -6.20
N THR A 38 -2.95 -15.60 -6.35
CA THR A 38 -2.21 -15.16 -7.56
C THR A 38 -0.71 -15.34 -7.42
N LEU A 39 -0.19 -15.63 -6.22
CA LEU A 39 1.23 -15.87 -6.01
C LEU A 39 1.62 -17.27 -6.50
N PRO A 40 2.82 -17.44 -7.10
CA PRO A 40 3.31 -18.77 -7.44
C PRO A 40 3.42 -19.64 -6.19
N GLU A 41 3.32 -20.95 -6.38
CA GLU A 41 3.59 -21.90 -5.30
C GLU A 41 5.02 -21.71 -4.76
N PRO A 42 5.25 -21.92 -3.46
CA PRO A 42 6.59 -21.86 -2.89
C PRO A 42 7.54 -22.79 -3.65
N SER A 43 8.48 -22.19 -4.38
CA SER A 43 9.43 -22.93 -5.23
C SER A 43 10.48 -23.70 -4.42
N LEU A 44 10.63 -23.38 -3.14
CA LEU A 44 11.59 -24.00 -2.23
C LEU A 44 10.82 -24.68 -1.09
N LEU A 45 10.90 -26.02 -1.05
CA LEU A 45 10.48 -26.80 0.11
C LEU A 45 11.54 -26.63 1.20
N LEU A 46 11.48 -25.51 1.91
CA LEU A 46 12.29 -25.28 3.10
C LEU A 46 11.92 -26.31 4.17
N THR A 47 12.91 -26.79 4.92
CA THR A 47 12.66 -27.50 6.17
C THR A 47 11.91 -26.60 7.17
N ALA A 48 11.28 -27.18 8.19
CA ALA A 48 10.58 -26.41 9.21
C ALA A 48 11.51 -25.41 9.93
N GLU A 49 12.78 -25.78 10.12
CA GLU A 49 13.80 -24.94 10.75
C GLU A 49 14.20 -23.77 9.84
N GLU A 50 14.49 -24.03 8.57
CA GLU A 50 14.82 -22.98 7.59
C GLU A 50 13.66 -22.00 7.37
N ASN A 51 12.43 -22.52 7.27
CA ASN A 51 11.24 -21.67 7.21
C ASN A 51 11.16 -20.80 8.47
N ARG A 52 11.34 -21.37 9.66
CA ARG A 52 11.31 -20.59 10.91
C ARG A 52 12.37 -19.48 10.90
N LEU A 53 13.60 -19.77 10.47
CA LEU A 53 14.66 -18.78 10.35
C LEU A 53 14.31 -17.66 9.35
N LEU A 54 13.68 -18.00 8.22
CA LEU A 54 13.18 -17.00 7.26
C LEU A 54 12.13 -16.06 7.90
N TRP A 55 11.18 -16.59 8.66
CA TRP A 55 10.20 -15.76 9.37
C TRP A 55 10.85 -14.85 10.43
N GLU A 56 11.87 -15.36 11.14
CA GLU A 56 12.59 -14.61 12.17
C GLU A 56 13.49 -13.51 11.58
N SER A 57 14.11 -13.74 10.41
CA SER A 57 14.99 -12.74 9.77
C SER A 57 14.24 -11.45 9.41
N TRP A 58 13.00 -11.56 8.94
CA TRP A 58 12.13 -10.41 8.68
C TRP A 58 11.68 -9.66 9.95
N ARG A 59 11.85 -10.27 11.12
CA ARG A 59 11.51 -9.68 12.42
C ARG A 59 12.74 -9.17 13.17
N GLU A 60 13.92 -9.31 12.59
CA GLU A 60 15.16 -8.80 13.16
C GLU A 60 15.08 -7.28 13.34
N GLY A 61 15.59 -6.78 14.48
CA GLY A 61 15.56 -5.35 14.81
C GLY A 61 14.18 -4.78 15.20
N LEU A 62 13.09 -5.55 15.10
CA LEU A 62 11.78 -5.11 15.61
C LEU A 62 11.79 -5.08 17.13
N LYS A 63 11.39 -3.94 17.71
CA LYS A 63 11.25 -3.74 19.16
C LYS A 63 10.04 -4.46 19.75
N ILE A 64 8.96 -4.53 19.00
CA ILE A 64 7.73 -5.22 19.39
C ILE A 64 7.55 -6.39 18.44
N ARG A 65 7.47 -7.60 18.99
CA ARG A 65 7.33 -8.83 18.23
C ARG A 65 6.12 -9.60 18.74
N VAL A 66 5.17 -9.86 17.86
CA VAL A 66 4.09 -10.81 18.13
C VAL A 66 4.69 -12.21 18.16
N THR A 67 4.28 -13.03 19.11
CA THR A 67 4.71 -14.44 19.20
C THR A 67 4.22 -15.21 17.98
N LEU A 68 5.14 -15.87 17.28
CA LEU A 68 4.78 -16.74 16.16
C LEU A 68 4.23 -18.08 16.68
N PRO A 69 3.24 -18.68 15.99
CA PRO A 69 2.83 -20.06 16.24
C PRO A 69 4.02 -21.03 16.17
N ALA A 70 3.91 -22.16 16.88
CA ALA A 70 4.94 -23.20 16.87
C ALA A 70 5.18 -23.77 15.47
N GLN A 71 4.09 -24.01 14.73
CA GLN A 71 4.11 -24.49 13.35
C GLN A 71 3.76 -23.33 12.42
N LEU A 72 4.61 -23.10 11.42
CA LEU A 72 4.43 -22.05 10.42
C LEU A 72 4.34 -22.67 9.03
N PRO A 73 3.38 -22.27 8.20
CA PRO A 73 3.42 -22.58 6.78
C PRO A 73 4.57 -21.81 6.11
N PRO A 74 4.90 -22.12 4.85
CA PRO A 74 5.83 -21.30 4.07
C PRO A 74 5.45 -19.82 4.12
N LEU A 75 6.42 -18.93 4.34
CA LEU A 75 6.19 -17.49 4.27
C LEU A 75 5.85 -17.12 2.81
N ARG A 76 4.65 -16.57 2.59
CA ARG A 76 4.13 -16.19 1.25
C ARG A 76 4.12 -14.68 1.04
N MET A 77 3.91 -13.90 2.09
CA MET A 77 3.66 -12.47 1.96
C MET A 77 4.08 -11.68 3.21
N LEU A 78 4.64 -10.48 2.99
CA LEU A 78 4.82 -9.47 4.02
C LEU A 78 3.72 -8.41 3.87
N LEU A 79 3.00 -8.12 4.96
CA LEU A 79 1.99 -7.06 4.99
C LEU A 79 2.49 -5.89 5.83
N ILE A 80 2.71 -4.72 5.22
CA ILE A 80 3.17 -3.52 5.93
C ILE A 80 1.98 -2.61 6.22
N TRP A 81 1.73 -2.31 7.49
CA TRP A 81 0.62 -1.45 7.91
C TRP A 81 0.99 -0.57 9.11
N ASP A 82 0.12 0.40 9.43
CA ASP A 82 0.27 1.23 10.62
C ASP A 82 0.09 0.43 11.92
N ASN A 83 0.24 1.09 13.06
CA ASN A 83 0.21 0.45 14.37
C ASN A 83 -1.15 0.56 15.08
N LEU A 84 -2.24 0.80 14.34
CA LEU A 84 -3.59 0.90 14.90
C LEU A 84 -3.98 -0.37 15.68
N THR A 85 -4.69 -0.19 16.79
CA THR A 85 -5.09 -1.28 17.70
C THR A 85 -5.93 -2.34 16.98
N GLY A 86 -6.79 -1.95 16.04
CA GLY A 86 -7.64 -2.86 15.27
C GLY A 86 -6.88 -3.90 14.44
N HIS A 87 -5.60 -3.63 14.11
CA HIS A 87 -4.72 -4.54 13.39
C HIS A 87 -4.06 -5.61 14.28
N LYS A 88 -4.18 -5.48 15.60
CA LYS A 88 -3.45 -6.31 16.58
C LYS A 88 -4.31 -7.38 17.24
N THR A 89 -5.53 -7.64 16.74
CA THR A 89 -6.39 -8.64 17.36
C THR A 89 -5.77 -10.05 17.21
N PRO A 90 -5.72 -10.86 18.28
CA PRO A 90 -5.13 -12.20 18.20
C PRO A 90 -5.75 -13.07 17.10
N ALA A 91 -7.07 -13.00 16.92
CA ALA A 91 -7.78 -13.76 15.90
C ALA A 91 -7.34 -13.40 14.47
N LEU A 92 -7.06 -12.12 14.18
CA LEU A 92 -6.59 -11.69 12.87
C LEU A 92 -5.14 -12.11 12.63
N LEU A 93 -4.27 -11.89 13.62
CA LEU A 93 -2.85 -12.25 13.53
C LEU A 93 -2.66 -13.76 13.37
N CYS A 94 -3.36 -14.56 14.19
CA CYS A 94 -3.34 -16.02 14.06
C CYS A 94 -3.84 -16.49 12.68
N TRP A 95 -4.88 -15.84 12.13
CA TRP A 95 -5.33 -16.15 10.78
C TRP A 95 -4.25 -15.81 9.74
N MET A 96 -3.63 -14.63 9.82
CA MET A 96 -2.56 -14.23 8.90
C MET A 96 -1.39 -15.21 8.92
N PHE A 97 -0.93 -15.61 10.11
CA PHE A 97 0.16 -16.58 10.24
C PHE A 97 -0.18 -17.93 9.60
N ARG A 98 -1.40 -18.43 9.79
CA ARG A 98 -1.87 -19.68 9.13
C ARG A 98 -1.93 -19.57 7.61
N GLN A 99 -2.06 -18.36 7.06
CA GLN A 99 -2.06 -18.12 5.62
C GLN A 99 -0.65 -17.87 5.06
N GLY A 100 0.40 -17.91 5.89
CA GLY A 100 1.75 -17.58 5.44
C GLY A 100 2.00 -16.07 5.30
N ILE A 101 1.22 -15.24 6.00
CA ILE A 101 1.36 -13.78 5.96
C ILE A 101 2.03 -13.29 7.24
N LEU A 102 3.12 -12.52 7.09
CA LEU A 102 3.78 -11.82 8.19
C LEU A 102 3.41 -10.33 8.18
N PRO A 103 2.57 -9.86 9.11
CA PRO A 103 2.31 -8.45 9.29
C PRO A 103 3.49 -7.74 9.98
N LEU A 104 3.94 -6.63 9.39
CA LEU A 104 4.99 -5.74 9.88
C LEU A 104 4.41 -4.35 10.13
N GLN A 105 4.63 -3.82 11.33
CA GLN A 105 4.08 -2.52 11.73
C GLN A 105 5.09 -1.41 11.50
N THR A 106 4.63 -0.29 10.95
CA THR A 106 5.44 0.92 10.93
C THR A 106 5.64 1.45 12.36
N PRO A 107 6.82 2.00 12.70
CA PRO A 107 7.05 2.64 14.00
C PRO A 107 6.06 3.77 14.29
N LEU A 108 5.90 4.14 15.56
CA LEU A 108 5.19 5.37 15.95
C LEU A 108 5.77 6.58 15.21
N GLY A 109 4.91 7.42 14.62
CA GLY A 109 5.32 8.54 13.77
C GLY A 109 5.97 8.13 12.44
N GLY A 110 5.90 6.84 12.08
CA GLY A 110 6.47 6.24 10.88
C GLY A 110 5.53 6.21 9.68
N SER A 111 4.43 6.97 9.68
CA SER A 111 3.42 6.99 8.60
C SER A 111 4.02 7.24 7.21
N TRP A 112 5.12 7.97 7.13
CA TRP A 112 5.86 8.16 5.88
C TRP A 112 6.37 6.85 5.24
N LEU A 113 6.52 5.76 5.99
CA LEU A 113 6.88 4.42 5.47
C LEU A 113 5.69 3.69 4.85
N ASN A 114 4.46 4.09 5.20
CA ASN A 114 3.24 3.44 4.77
C ASN A 114 2.90 3.88 3.33
N MET A 115 3.18 3.01 2.36
CA MET A 115 2.91 3.31 0.96
C MET A 115 1.41 3.35 0.64
N ALA A 116 0.57 2.64 1.41
CA ALA A 116 -0.87 2.71 1.26
C ALA A 116 -1.37 4.15 1.49
N GLU A 117 -0.85 4.86 2.50
CA GLU A 117 -1.17 6.28 2.73
C GLU A 117 -0.70 7.19 1.58
N SER A 118 0.39 6.80 0.91
CA SER A 118 0.95 7.56 -0.20
C SER A 118 0.03 7.48 -1.43
N ILE A 119 -0.44 6.29 -1.78
CA ILE A 119 -1.39 6.11 -2.87
C ILE A 119 -2.78 6.67 -2.50
N GLN A 120 -3.22 6.53 -1.25
CA GLN A 120 -4.46 7.15 -0.76
C GLN A 120 -4.47 8.65 -1.00
N ARG A 121 -3.37 9.36 -0.72
CA ARG A 121 -3.28 10.81 -0.98
C ARG A 121 -3.45 11.14 -2.47
N ILE A 122 -2.92 10.32 -3.36
CA ILE A 122 -3.05 10.51 -4.81
C ILE A 122 -4.49 10.28 -5.24
N ILE A 123 -5.10 9.18 -4.79
CA ILE A 123 -6.49 8.82 -5.11
C ILE A 123 -7.46 9.88 -4.59
N VAL A 124 -7.36 10.24 -3.30
CA VAL A 124 -8.19 11.27 -2.67
C VAL A 124 -8.09 12.59 -3.41
N ARG A 125 -6.86 13.01 -3.74
CA ARG A 125 -6.64 14.25 -4.48
C ARG A 125 -7.28 14.22 -5.87
N ARG A 126 -7.09 13.14 -6.63
CA ARG A 126 -7.68 12.99 -7.97
C ARG A 126 -9.20 12.90 -7.93
N ALA A 127 -9.76 12.29 -6.89
CA ALA A 127 -11.20 12.11 -6.75
C ALA A 127 -11.91 13.38 -6.28
N LEU A 128 -11.27 14.19 -5.41
CA LEU A 128 -11.96 15.24 -4.67
C LEU A 128 -11.49 16.67 -4.97
N ASP A 129 -10.31 16.88 -5.58
CA ASP A 129 -9.84 18.24 -5.90
C ASP A 129 -10.85 18.95 -6.84
N GLY A 130 -11.42 20.06 -6.39
CA GLY A 130 -12.38 20.86 -7.15
C GLY A 130 -13.80 20.28 -7.23
N GLN A 131 -14.10 19.23 -6.46
CA GLN A 131 -15.44 18.61 -6.41
C GLN A 131 -16.21 19.02 -5.16
N HIS A 132 -17.54 19.01 -5.26
CA HIS A 132 -18.46 19.31 -4.15
C HIS A 132 -19.45 18.16 -3.93
N PRO A 133 -19.03 17.05 -3.28
CA PRO A 133 -19.92 15.93 -3.02
C PRO A 133 -21.02 16.36 -2.04
N THR A 134 -22.27 16.05 -2.38
CA THR A 134 -23.45 16.38 -1.57
C THR A 134 -23.82 15.26 -0.61
N ASN A 135 -23.27 14.06 -0.80
CA ASN A 135 -23.44 12.95 0.12
C ASN A 135 -22.22 12.00 0.15
N PRO A 136 -22.12 11.15 1.19
CA PRO A 136 -20.96 10.26 1.34
C PRO A 136 -20.84 9.13 0.31
N TRP A 137 -21.94 8.76 -0.37
CA TRP A 137 -21.88 7.74 -1.41
C TRP A 137 -21.16 8.26 -2.65
N GLN A 138 -21.35 9.53 -3.01
CA GLN A 138 -20.59 10.16 -4.09
C GLN A 138 -19.07 10.13 -3.81
N ILE A 139 -18.67 10.38 -2.55
CA ILE A 139 -17.26 10.28 -2.17
C ILE A 139 -16.74 8.85 -2.36
N ILE A 140 -17.51 7.85 -1.92
CA ILE A 140 -17.16 6.44 -2.10
C ILE A 140 -17.03 6.09 -3.58
N ASP A 141 -18.02 6.43 -4.38
CA ASP A 141 -18.07 6.11 -5.81
C ASP A 141 -16.89 6.74 -6.55
N TRP A 142 -16.57 8.00 -6.25
CA TRP A 142 -15.43 8.69 -6.87
C TRP A 142 -14.08 8.12 -6.45
N LEU A 143 -13.90 7.80 -5.17
CA LEU A 143 -12.67 7.17 -4.70
C LEU A 143 -12.46 5.79 -5.34
N GLU A 144 -13.52 4.97 -5.41
CA GLU A 144 -13.45 3.66 -6.06
C GLU A 144 -13.26 3.77 -7.58
N ALA A 145 -13.90 4.75 -8.24
CA ALA A 145 -13.72 4.99 -9.67
C ALA A 145 -12.28 5.41 -10.00
N VAL A 146 -11.70 6.32 -9.23
CA VAL A 146 -10.29 6.73 -9.40
C VAL A 146 -9.34 5.58 -9.12
N ALA A 147 -9.64 4.73 -8.14
CA ALA A 147 -8.84 3.52 -7.86
C ALA A 147 -8.89 2.51 -9.02
N ARG A 148 -10.08 2.26 -9.59
CA ARG A 148 -10.23 1.44 -10.80
C ARG A 148 -9.41 2.01 -11.95
N HIS A 149 -9.56 3.31 -12.23
CA HIS A 149 -8.81 3.97 -13.29
C HIS A 149 -7.29 3.98 -13.07
N TRP A 150 -6.85 4.06 -11.81
CA TRP A 150 -5.44 3.92 -11.47
C TRP A 150 -4.89 2.54 -11.88
N ASN A 151 -5.68 1.48 -11.68
CA ASN A 151 -5.28 0.11 -12.03
C ASN A 151 -5.26 -0.18 -13.54
N ASP A 152 -5.80 0.70 -14.39
CA ASP A 152 -5.63 0.58 -15.85
C ASP A 152 -4.15 0.75 -16.24
N HIS A 153 -3.44 1.63 -15.53
CA HIS A 153 -2.02 1.92 -15.72
C HIS A 153 -1.33 2.16 -14.37
N PRO A 154 -1.17 1.09 -13.55
CA PRO A 154 -0.66 1.23 -12.19
C PRO A 154 0.79 1.71 -12.22
N THR A 155 1.16 2.52 -11.22
CA THR A 155 2.52 3.01 -11.08
C THR A 155 3.21 2.32 -9.90
N PRO A 156 4.24 1.50 -10.14
CA PRO A 156 5.02 0.88 -9.07
C PRO A 156 5.69 1.89 -8.14
N PHE A 157 5.72 1.56 -6.85
CA PHE A 157 6.39 2.33 -5.81
C PHE A 157 7.56 1.52 -5.23
N GLU A 158 8.64 2.21 -4.91
CA GLU A 158 9.81 1.63 -4.24
C GLU A 158 10.13 2.43 -2.97
N TRP A 159 10.66 1.77 -1.94
CA TRP A 159 11.15 2.50 -0.77
C TRP A 159 12.44 3.22 -1.15
N GLY A 160 12.47 4.55 -1.03
CA GLY A 160 13.60 5.38 -1.44
C GLY A 160 14.86 5.27 -0.55
N GLY A 161 15.00 4.21 0.24
CA GLY A 161 16.11 3.99 1.18
C GLY A 161 16.00 4.81 2.48
N LYS A 162 17.12 4.93 3.21
CA LYS A 162 17.17 5.59 4.53
C LYS A 162 16.68 7.05 4.47
N ARG A 163 15.96 7.49 5.51
CA ARG A 163 15.34 8.83 5.58
C ARG A 163 16.33 9.98 5.34
N SER A 164 17.55 9.88 5.87
CA SER A 164 18.61 10.88 5.68
C SER A 164 19.05 11.02 4.22
N LEU A 165 19.31 9.89 3.55
CA LEU A 165 19.67 9.83 2.13
C LEU A 165 18.55 10.37 1.24
N ARG A 166 17.28 10.11 1.61
CA ARG A 166 16.14 10.72 0.91
C ARG A 166 16.06 12.23 1.07
N ARG A 167 16.29 12.78 2.27
CA ARG A 167 16.32 14.26 2.46
C ARG A 167 17.43 14.90 1.64
N LYS A 168 18.57 14.23 1.49
CA LYS A 168 19.66 14.66 0.60
C LYS A 168 19.21 14.65 -0.86
N ARG A 169 18.63 13.54 -1.34
CA ARG A 169 18.09 13.43 -2.72
C ARG A 169 16.93 14.40 -3.00
N ALA A 170 16.11 14.73 -2.00
CA ALA A 170 15.03 15.71 -2.12
C ALA A 170 15.57 17.13 -2.38
N ARG A 171 16.71 17.48 -1.78
CA ARG A 171 17.44 18.71 -2.12
C ARG A 171 18.06 18.65 -3.52
N GLU A 172 18.41 17.45 -4.00
CA GLU A 172 19.09 17.21 -5.29
C GLU A 172 18.14 16.91 -6.48
N ARG A 173 16.81 16.98 -6.29
CA ARG A 173 15.72 16.72 -7.26
C ARG A 173 15.69 15.30 -7.86
N ARG A 174 14.82 14.44 -7.31
CA ARG A 174 14.03 13.43 -8.05
C ARG A 174 12.64 13.30 -7.43
N HIS A 175 11.64 13.14 -8.28
CA HIS A 175 10.19 13.12 -8.04
C HIS A 175 9.72 12.37 -6.77
N ALA A 176 9.59 13.08 -5.64
CA ALA A 176 9.05 12.53 -4.40
C ALA A 176 7.52 12.63 -4.36
N LEU A 177 6.86 11.58 -3.85
CA LEU A 177 5.44 11.58 -3.51
C LEU A 177 5.25 12.29 -2.16
N GLY A 178 5.36 13.62 -2.14
CA GLY A 178 5.18 14.54 -0.98
C GLY A 178 5.09 13.91 0.42
N GLY A 179 6.14 14.01 1.24
CA GLY A 179 6.15 13.50 2.62
C GLY A 179 6.23 11.97 2.76
N SER A 180 6.09 11.20 1.68
CA SER A 180 6.28 9.75 1.66
C SER A 180 7.76 9.35 1.61
N GLY A 181 8.07 8.16 2.10
CA GLY A 181 9.33 7.46 1.86
C GLY A 181 9.38 6.70 0.53
N ALA A 182 8.27 6.61 -0.19
CA ALA A 182 8.19 6.00 -1.51
C ALA A 182 8.74 6.90 -2.61
N CYS A 183 9.35 6.29 -3.61
CA CYS A 183 9.74 6.90 -4.88
C CYS A 183 9.14 6.13 -6.07
N ILE A 184 9.12 6.79 -7.22
CA ILE A 184 8.58 6.29 -8.49
C ILE A 184 9.61 6.56 -9.59
N HIS A 185 9.71 5.66 -10.57
CA HIS A 185 10.57 5.85 -11.75
C HIS A 185 9.88 6.65 -12.87
N ARG A 186 8.54 6.58 -12.95
CA ARG A 186 7.73 7.33 -13.92
C ARG A 186 6.92 8.42 -13.22
N PRO A 187 6.89 9.67 -13.72
CA PRO A 187 6.17 10.75 -13.06
C PRO A 187 4.64 10.53 -13.10
N VAL A 188 4.01 10.55 -11.93
CA VAL A 188 2.52 10.54 -11.76
C VAL A 188 1.89 11.87 -12.20
N ARG A 189 2.70 12.92 -12.32
CA ARG A 189 2.34 14.25 -12.86
C ARG A 189 3.31 14.62 -13.98
N ILE A 190 2.81 14.68 -15.21
CA ILE A 190 3.46 15.46 -16.28
C ILE A 190 3.10 16.91 -15.97
N HIS A 191 4.06 17.70 -15.49
CA HIS A 191 3.91 19.15 -15.55
C HIS A 191 4.06 19.55 -17.02
N PRO A 192 3.02 20.09 -17.68
CA PRO A 192 3.18 20.58 -19.04
C PRO A 192 4.18 21.74 -18.98
N THR A 193 5.31 21.61 -19.65
CA THR A 193 6.16 22.77 -19.96
C THR A 193 5.33 23.75 -20.79
N MET A 194 5.62 25.05 -20.74
CA MET A 194 4.95 26.05 -21.59
C MET A 194 4.89 25.55 -23.04
N LEU A 195 6.01 25.04 -23.57
CA LEU A 195 6.12 24.45 -24.91
C LEU A 195 5.08 23.35 -25.21
N SER A 196 4.82 22.46 -24.25
CA SER A 196 3.81 21.39 -24.38
C SER A 196 2.36 21.87 -24.28
N LYS A 197 2.11 23.03 -23.66
CA LYS A 197 0.81 23.71 -23.70
C LYS A 197 0.57 24.35 -25.08
N TRP A 198 1.60 24.96 -25.67
CA TRP A 198 1.54 25.54 -27.01
C TRP A 198 1.35 24.50 -28.11
N GLN A 199 1.97 23.32 -28.00
CA GLN A 199 1.81 22.23 -28.98
C GLN A 199 0.44 21.52 -28.93
N ARG A 200 -0.36 21.71 -27.87
CA ARG A 200 -1.75 21.20 -27.78
C ARG A 200 -2.80 22.26 -28.10
N ALA A 201 -2.41 23.51 -28.31
CA ALA A 201 -3.29 24.59 -28.74
C ALA A 201 -3.57 24.43 -30.24
N GLY A 202 -4.35 23.41 -30.56
CA GLY A 202 -4.87 23.12 -31.89
C GLY A 202 -6.22 22.45 -31.76
N GLN A 203 -7.16 23.05 -31.02
CA GLN A 203 -8.60 22.83 -31.19
C GLN A 203 -9.45 23.82 -30.36
N LEU A 204 -10.54 24.27 -30.99
CA LEU A 204 -11.50 25.29 -30.60
C LEU A 204 -12.57 24.74 -29.65
N THR A 205 -13.28 25.63 -28.94
CA THR A 205 -14.37 25.34 -28.00
C THR A 205 -15.76 25.51 -28.64
N HIS A 206 -16.75 24.72 -28.19
CA HIS A 206 -18.17 25.08 -28.09
C HIS A 206 -18.57 24.94 -26.61
#